data_AF-A0A2E6VSX1-F1
#
_entry.id   AF-A0A2E6VSX1-F1
#
_cell.length_a   1.000
_cell.length_b   1.000
_cell.length_c   1.000
_cell.angle_alpha   90.00
_cell.angle_beta   90.00
_cell.angle_gamma   90.00
#
_symmetry.space_group_name_H-M   'P 1'
#
loop_
_entity.id
_entity.type
_entity.pdbx_description
1 polymer ?
#
loop_
_entity_poly.entity_id
_entity_poly.type
_entity_poly.pdbx_seq_one_letter_code
_entity_poly.pdbx_strand_id
1 'polypeptide(L)'
;MARQTTTKFMETRPLPIGPKGKIMKQDFDDLSKRDMATLVGKGLLMGGADVIPGVSGGTVALIVGIYQRLINAIKLWSPTTVINLLKNISGLWQSGTPRQNLIRALQDVDFFFVAPLGAGVASAIVVASKIIPKLLQTYPAQMNGFFFGLILMSTWVPYKLLERKGVREWISIAFFLILAFFLVGLQDANTPKGLLAIFCAGAIAICAMILPGVSGSYLLKAMGQYEYILTNLHDALALNGGAMVTIICFLVGIVVGITTFARVLSWLLKNKPALTFSALVGLMLGALRSVWPFQTAQKMPAMPAQWGATEIQSLVAMGIGMCLVGLLLYVGQKSENHSSPIHENNS
;
A
#
# COMPACT_ATOMS: atom_id res chain seq x y z
N MET A 1 23.97 28.93 -32.12
CA MET A 1 22.59 28.42 -32.20
C MET A 1 22.70 26.92 -32.45
N ALA A 2 22.18 25.96 -31.69
CA ALA A 2 21.11 25.96 -30.71
C ALA A 2 21.30 24.81 -29.68
N ARG A 3 20.90 25.11 -28.43
CA ARG A 3 20.27 24.26 -27.40
C ARG A 3 20.68 22.76 -27.31
N GLN A 4 21.60 22.46 -26.40
CA GLN A 4 21.53 21.24 -25.58
C GLN A 4 20.99 21.63 -24.19
N THR A 5 19.67 21.62 -24.05
CA THR A 5 19.01 21.77 -22.75
C THR A 5 19.10 20.42 -22.05
N THR A 6 19.91 20.40 -21.01
CA THR A 6 20.34 19.26 -20.22
C THR A 6 19.16 18.54 -19.56
N THR A 7 18.89 17.31 -19.98
CA THR A 7 18.14 16.31 -19.21
C THR A 7 18.98 15.90 -18.01
N LYS A 8 18.87 16.66 -16.91
CA LYS A 8 19.49 16.39 -15.60
C LYS A 8 18.41 16.10 -14.55
N PHE A 9 17.41 15.30 -14.93
CA PHE A 9 16.37 14.78 -14.05
C PHE A 9 16.48 13.26 -14.06
N MET A 10 16.42 12.64 -12.88
CA MET A 10 16.42 11.17 -12.62
C MET A 10 17.72 10.47 -12.20
N GLU A 11 18.68 11.16 -11.58
CA GLU A 11 19.65 10.47 -10.71
C GLU A 11 19.69 11.13 -9.34
N THR A 12 18.89 10.61 -8.40
CA THR A 12 19.26 10.72 -7.00
C THR A 12 20.50 9.86 -6.82
N ARG A 13 21.68 10.51 -6.81
CA ARG A 13 22.97 9.84 -6.57
C ARG A 13 22.83 8.86 -5.40
N PRO A 14 23.27 7.59 -5.52
CA PRO A 14 23.44 6.76 -4.34
C PRO A 14 24.44 7.46 -3.40
N LEU A 15 24.03 7.67 -2.15
CA LEU A 15 24.86 8.37 -1.17
C LEU A 15 26.12 7.52 -0.88
N PRO A 16 27.33 8.10 -0.96
CA PRO A 16 28.55 7.37 -0.63
C PRO A 16 28.53 7.00 0.84
N ILE A 17 28.63 5.70 1.13
CA ILE A 17 28.71 5.17 2.49
C ILE A 17 30.11 5.47 3.03
N GLY A 18 30.20 6.36 4.02
CA GLY A 18 31.47 6.65 4.69
C GLY A 18 32.02 5.45 5.46
N PRO A 19 33.31 5.46 5.83
CA PRO A 19 33.91 4.37 6.60
C PRO A 19 33.19 4.22 7.94
N LYS A 20 32.70 3.00 8.22
CA LYS A 20 31.84 2.57 9.36
C LYS A 20 30.31 2.69 9.18
N GLY A 21 29.80 2.87 7.97
CA GLY A 21 28.34 2.81 7.74
C GLY A 21 27.55 3.99 8.34
N LYS A 22 28.25 5.06 8.74
CA LYS A 22 27.62 6.33 9.15
C LYS A 22 27.49 7.24 7.94
N ILE A 23 26.27 7.68 7.68
CA ILE A 23 25.99 8.67 6.62
C ILE A 23 26.65 9.99 7.05
N MET A 24 27.44 10.59 6.16
CA MET A 24 28.18 11.82 6.47
C MET A 24 27.23 12.99 6.72
N LYS A 25 27.56 13.80 7.74
CA LYS A 25 26.80 14.95 8.24
C LYS A 25 26.55 16.05 7.17
N GLN A 26 27.29 16.01 6.08
CA GLN A 26 27.36 17.07 5.06
C GLN A 26 26.32 16.93 3.94
N ASP A 27 25.61 15.79 3.85
CA ASP A 27 24.62 15.52 2.77
C ASP A 27 23.16 15.86 3.15
N PHE A 28 22.90 16.27 4.39
CA PHE A 28 21.53 16.48 4.91
C PHE A 28 21.16 17.93 5.22
N ASP A 29 22.14 18.79 5.50
CA ASP A 29 21.90 20.22 5.77
C ASP A 29 21.48 20.98 4.50
N ASP A 30 21.51 20.32 3.32
CA ASP A 30 21.18 20.89 2.02
C ASP A 30 19.99 20.17 1.33
N LEU A 31 19.04 19.62 2.09
CA LEU A 31 17.73 19.25 1.53
C LEU A 31 17.01 20.54 1.13
N SER A 32 17.22 20.94 -0.13
CA SER A 32 16.58 22.10 -0.72
C SER A 32 15.06 21.98 -0.56
N LYS A 33 14.34 23.10 -0.42
CA LYS A 33 12.86 23.11 -0.43
C LYS A 33 12.28 22.31 -1.61
N ARG A 34 13.02 22.25 -2.72
CA ARG A 34 12.68 21.46 -3.92
C ARG A 34 12.76 19.95 -3.69
N ASP A 35 13.72 19.48 -2.90
CA ASP A 35 13.86 18.05 -2.58
C ASP A 35 12.76 17.61 -1.62
N MET A 36 12.42 18.44 -0.64
CA MET A 36 11.29 18.19 0.25
C MET A 36 9.97 18.14 -0.52
N ALA A 37 9.72 19.10 -1.40
CA ALA A 37 8.52 19.10 -2.25
C ALA A 37 8.45 17.86 -3.15
N THR A 38 9.59 17.43 -3.69
CA THR A 38 9.69 16.20 -4.49
C THR A 38 9.34 14.97 -3.65
N LEU A 39 9.85 14.88 -2.41
CA LEU A 39 9.54 13.78 -1.49
C LEU A 39 8.06 13.75 -1.11
N VAL A 40 7.45 14.90 -0.85
CA VAL A 40 6.00 15.01 -0.62
C VAL A 40 5.22 14.54 -1.85
N GLY A 41 5.61 14.96 -3.05
CA GLY A 41 4.97 14.52 -4.29
C GLY A 41 5.07 13.01 -4.52
N LYS A 42 6.25 12.42 -4.26
CA LYS A 42 6.43 10.96 -4.30
C LYS A 42 5.56 10.24 -3.25
N GLY A 43 5.45 10.81 -2.05
CA GLY A 43 4.57 10.33 -0.99
C GLY A 43 3.10 10.38 -1.38
N LEU A 44 2.68 11.44 -2.07
CA LEU A 44 1.30 11.59 -2.57
C LEU A 44 0.97 10.52 -3.60
N LEU A 45 1.87 10.26 -4.56
CA LEU A 45 1.71 9.17 -5.54
C LEU A 45 1.63 7.79 -4.87
N MET A 46 2.53 7.52 -3.92
CA MET A 46 2.56 6.27 -3.17
C MET A 46 1.28 6.08 -2.34
N GLY A 47 0.87 7.09 -1.57
CA GLY A 47 -0.34 7.02 -0.75
C GLY A 47 -1.61 6.91 -1.60
N GLY A 48 -1.67 7.58 -2.75
CA GLY A 48 -2.78 7.45 -3.69
C GLY A 48 -2.91 6.02 -4.22
N ALA A 49 -1.78 5.39 -4.55
CA ALA A 49 -1.73 3.98 -4.93
C ALA A 49 -2.15 3.04 -3.80
N ASP A 50 -1.72 3.28 -2.56
CA ASP A 50 -2.06 2.42 -1.42
C ASP A 50 -3.55 2.45 -1.06
N VAL A 51 -4.22 3.59 -1.24
CA VAL A 51 -5.67 3.68 -0.99
C VAL A 51 -6.47 2.93 -2.06
N ILE A 52 -6.01 2.90 -3.31
CA ILE A 52 -6.75 2.28 -4.42
C ILE A 52 -6.61 0.74 -4.37
N PRO A 53 -7.74 -0.01 -4.23
CA PRO A 53 -7.71 -1.47 -4.24
C PRO A 53 -7.05 -2.03 -5.50
N GLY A 54 -6.07 -2.91 -5.32
CA GLY A 54 -5.37 -3.59 -6.42
C GLY A 54 -4.10 -2.89 -6.90
N VAL A 55 -3.82 -1.66 -6.44
CA VAL A 55 -2.55 -0.97 -6.70
C VAL A 55 -1.68 -1.04 -5.44
N SER A 56 -0.37 -1.32 -5.60
CA SER A 56 0.59 -1.40 -4.49
C SER A 56 1.45 -0.13 -4.44
N GLY A 57 1.46 0.57 -3.31
CA GLY A 57 2.36 1.71 -3.08
C GLY A 57 3.84 1.31 -3.15
N GLY A 58 4.18 0.06 -2.84
CA GLY A 58 5.52 -0.49 -3.05
C GLY A 58 5.96 -0.45 -4.53
N THR A 59 5.06 -0.80 -5.45
CA THR A 59 5.31 -0.70 -6.89
C THR A 59 5.51 0.75 -7.32
N VAL A 60 4.70 1.68 -6.81
CA VAL A 60 4.88 3.11 -7.10
C VAL A 60 6.17 3.65 -6.50
N ALA A 61 6.52 3.24 -5.29
CA ALA A 61 7.79 3.60 -4.64
C ALA A 61 9.00 3.12 -5.45
N LEU A 62 8.90 1.97 -6.12
CA LEU A 62 9.92 1.47 -7.04
C LEU A 62 10.01 2.34 -8.31
N ILE A 63 8.87 2.62 -8.94
CA ILE A 63 8.78 3.46 -10.15
C ILE A 63 9.35 4.86 -9.91
N VAL A 64 9.08 5.47 -8.76
CA VAL A 64 9.60 6.81 -8.42
C VAL A 64 11.00 6.78 -7.80
N GLY A 65 11.62 5.60 -7.71
CA GLY A 65 13.02 5.42 -7.29
C GLY A 65 13.28 5.67 -5.80
N ILE A 66 12.31 5.46 -4.92
CA ILE A 66 12.48 5.63 -3.46
C ILE A 66 12.39 4.32 -2.66
N TYR A 67 12.05 3.21 -3.33
CA TYR A 67 11.78 1.93 -2.67
C TYR A 67 12.93 1.48 -1.76
N GLN A 68 14.18 1.48 -2.24
CA GLN A 68 15.31 1.03 -1.44
C GLN A 68 15.56 1.91 -0.21
N ARG A 69 15.44 3.24 -0.36
CA ARG A 69 15.58 4.18 0.76
C ARG A 69 14.44 4.03 1.75
N LEU A 70 13.21 3.81 1.28
CA LEU A 70 12.04 3.52 2.11
C LEU A 70 12.23 2.26 2.96
N ILE A 71 12.63 1.15 2.33
CA ILE A 71 12.88 -0.10 3.06
C ILE A 71 14.00 0.06 4.08
N ASN A 72 15.08 0.76 3.73
CA ASN A 72 16.18 1.05 4.67
C ASN A 72 15.71 1.94 5.82
N ALA A 73 14.94 2.99 5.54
CA ALA A 73 14.37 3.87 6.55
C ALA A 73 13.48 3.07 7.51
N ILE A 74 12.56 2.23 7.01
CA ILE A 74 11.69 1.38 7.85
C ILE A 74 12.51 0.47 8.77
N LYS A 75 13.63 -0.10 8.30
CA LYS A 75 14.51 -0.94 9.14
C LYS A 75 15.16 -0.19 10.31
N LEU A 76 15.36 1.12 10.19
CA LEU A 76 15.90 1.96 11.28
C LEU A 76 14.88 2.17 12.41
N TRP A 77 13.58 2.05 12.09
CA TRP A 77 12.48 2.13 13.05
C TRP A 77 12.34 0.82 13.83
N SER A 78 13.26 0.60 14.77
CA SER A 78 13.18 -0.49 15.74
C SER A 78 12.47 -0.04 17.04
N PRO A 79 11.86 -0.96 17.82
CA PRO A 79 11.23 -0.60 19.09
C PRO A 79 12.16 0.14 20.06
N THR A 80 13.45 -0.21 20.07
CA THR A 80 14.46 0.47 20.88
C THR A 80 14.74 1.88 20.36
N THR A 81 14.79 2.08 19.03
CA THR A 81 14.92 3.41 18.43
C THR A 81 13.74 4.31 18.79
N VAL A 82 12.51 3.78 18.75
CA VAL A 82 11.30 4.53 19.13
C VAL A 82 11.33 4.92 20.60
N ILE A 83 11.67 4.00 21.50
CA ILE A 83 11.79 4.29 22.94
C ILE A 83 12.87 5.34 23.20
N ASN A 84 14.02 5.24 22.52
CA ASN A 84 15.11 6.21 22.66
C ASN A 84 14.71 7.59 22.13
N LEU A 85 13.98 7.64 21.01
CA LEU A 85 13.43 8.88 20.46
C LEU A 85 12.43 9.52 21.43
N LEU A 86 11.50 8.74 21.99
CA LEU A 86 10.53 9.21 22.97
C LEU A 86 11.21 9.74 24.25
N LYS A 87 12.23 9.04 24.77
CA LYS A 87 13.02 9.48 25.92
C LYS A 87 13.76 10.79 25.65
N ASN A 88 14.34 10.92 24.47
CA ASN A 88 15.03 12.15 24.06
C ASN A 88 14.05 13.31 23.88
N ILE A 89 12.83 13.06 23.39
CA ILE A 89 11.77 14.07 23.27
C ILE A 89 11.25 14.47 24.66
N SER A 90 10.97 13.52 25.55
CA SER A 90 10.56 13.83 26.94
C SER A 90 11.67 14.53 27.72
N GLY A 91 12.92 14.22 27.42
CA GLY A 91 14.09 14.89 27.97
C GLY A 91 14.28 16.33 27.49
N LEU A 92 13.56 16.80 26.46
CA LEU A 92 13.50 18.22 26.08
C LEU A 92 12.72 19.06 27.10
N TRP A 93 11.77 18.45 27.80
CA TRP A 93 11.00 19.09 28.87
C TRP A 93 11.80 19.23 30.17
N GLN A 94 12.87 18.44 30.32
CA GLN A 94 13.85 18.57 31.39
C GLN A 94 15.03 19.42 30.89
N SER A 95 15.00 20.71 31.21
CA SER A 95 15.98 21.73 30.82
C SER A 95 17.43 21.22 30.82
N GLY A 96 17.97 20.88 29.64
CA GLY A 96 19.40 20.56 29.52
C GLY A 96 19.81 19.71 28.31
N THR A 97 18.90 19.07 27.59
CA THR A 97 19.30 18.31 26.39
C THR A 97 19.70 19.26 25.25
N PRO A 98 20.95 19.19 24.74
CA PRO A 98 21.36 19.99 23.60
C PRO A 98 20.50 19.62 22.39
N ARG A 99 19.95 20.62 21.67
CA ARG A 99 19.21 20.41 20.40
C ARG A 99 19.94 19.50 19.41
N GLN A 100 21.28 19.45 19.50
CA GLN A 100 22.14 18.58 18.69
C GLN A 100 21.92 17.07 18.95
N ASN A 101 21.54 16.66 20.16
CA ASN A 101 21.25 15.25 20.46
C ASN A 101 19.92 14.81 19.84
N LEU A 102 18.92 15.70 19.79
CA LEU A 102 17.67 15.44 19.09
C LEU A 102 17.88 15.33 17.57
N ILE A 103 18.66 16.25 16.99
CA ILE A 103 18.97 16.21 15.54
C ILE A 103 19.67 14.90 15.17
N ARG A 104 20.62 14.44 16.00
CA ARG A 104 21.28 13.13 15.80
C ARG A 104 20.29 11.97 15.91
N ALA A 105 19.42 11.96 16.92
CA ALA A 105 18.38 10.93 17.06
C ALA A 105 17.39 10.90 15.87
N LEU A 106 17.09 12.06 15.28
CA LEU A 106 16.25 12.17 14.07
C LEU A 106 16.99 11.72 12.80
N GLN A 107 18.31 11.93 12.74
CA GLN A 107 19.16 11.42 11.66
C GLN A 107 19.24 9.89 11.70
N ASP A 108 19.29 9.29 12.89
CA ASP A 108 19.37 7.85 13.07
C ASP A 108 18.12 7.09 12.54
N VAL A 109 17.02 7.79 12.25
CA VAL A 109 15.78 7.21 11.69
C VAL A 109 15.44 7.71 10.27
N ASP A 110 16.38 8.39 9.59
CA ASP A 110 16.16 9.07 8.30
C ASP A 110 14.89 9.96 8.33
N PHE A 111 14.66 10.67 9.44
CA PHE A 111 13.42 11.44 9.67
C PHE A 111 13.16 12.45 8.55
N PHE A 112 14.22 13.08 8.02
CA PHE A 112 14.12 14.08 6.96
C PHE A 112 13.66 13.51 5.61
N PHE A 113 13.72 12.19 5.43
CA PHE A 113 13.08 11.50 4.31
C PHE A 113 11.67 11.03 4.67
N VAL A 114 11.53 10.37 5.82
CA VAL A 114 10.27 9.75 6.26
C VAL A 114 9.18 10.79 6.50
N ALA A 115 9.50 11.94 7.09
CA ALA A 115 8.53 12.97 7.41
C ALA A 115 7.86 13.60 6.17
N PRO A 116 8.60 14.15 5.17
CA PRO A 116 7.95 14.69 3.97
C PRO A 116 7.26 13.61 3.14
N LEU A 117 7.82 12.40 3.05
CA LEU A 117 7.17 11.29 2.36
C LEU A 117 5.85 10.92 3.04
N GLY A 118 5.87 10.76 4.37
CA GLY A 118 4.71 10.47 5.19
C GLY A 118 3.66 11.57 5.13
N ALA A 119 4.06 12.84 5.07
CA ALA A 119 3.16 13.96 4.84
C ALA A 119 2.45 13.86 3.48
N GLY A 120 3.16 13.44 2.42
CA GLY A 120 2.58 13.14 1.11
C GLY A 120 1.55 12.00 1.18
N VAL A 121 1.91 10.89 1.82
CA VAL A 121 1.01 9.72 1.98
C VAL A 121 -0.24 10.11 2.78
N ALA A 122 -0.07 10.80 3.91
CA ALA A 122 -1.19 11.28 4.72
C ALA A 122 -2.10 12.23 3.94
N SER A 123 -1.52 13.13 3.15
CA SER A 123 -2.29 14.04 2.28
C SER A 123 -3.11 13.27 1.25
N ALA A 124 -2.53 12.25 0.61
CA ALA A 124 -3.25 11.39 -0.33
C ALA A 124 -4.42 10.65 0.34
N ILE A 125 -4.20 10.10 1.54
CA ILE A 125 -5.24 9.42 2.33
C ILE A 125 -6.39 10.38 2.70
N VAL A 126 -6.09 11.61 3.12
CA VAL A 126 -7.09 12.65 3.44
C VAL A 126 -7.91 13.05 2.22
N VAL A 127 -7.25 13.21 1.06
CA VAL A 127 -7.94 13.51 -0.20
C VAL A 127 -8.84 12.33 -0.60
N ALA A 128 -8.31 11.11 -0.51
CA ALA A 128 -9.04 9.91 -0.88
C ALA A 128 -10.25 9.63 0.03
N SER A 129 -10.13 9.86 1.36
CA SER A 129 -11.25 9.69 2.29
C SER A 129 -12.41 10.64 2.02
N LYS A 130 -12.16 11.79 1.37
CA LYS A 130 -13.20 12.75 0.95
C LYS A 130 -13.82 12.41 -0.41
N ILE A 131 -13.02 11.92 -1.36
CA ILE A 131 -13.42 11.74 -2.75
C ILE A 131 -13.99 10.35 -3.01
N ILE A 132 -13.29 9.30 -2.57
CA ILE A 132 -13.64 7.92 -2.92
C ILE A 132 -15.02 7.51 -2.40
N PRO A 133 -15.41 7.79 -1.13
CA PRO A 133 -16.75 7.45 -0.66
C PRO A 133 -17.86 8.11 -1.49
N LYS A 134 -17.67 9.36 -1.94
CA LYS A 134 -18.62 10.06 -2.81
C LYS A 134 -18.72 9.39 -4.17
N LEU A 135 -17.59 9.04 -4.78
CA LEU A 135 -17.58 8.32 -6.06
C LEU A 135 -18.23 6.94 -5.96
N LEU A 136 -18.03 6.22 -4.85
CA LEU A 136 -18.67 4.92 -4.61
C LEU A 136 -20.19 5.03 -4.43
N GLN A 137 -20.68 6.16 -3.92
CA GLN A 137 -22.12 6.42 -3.81
C GLN A 137 -22.73 6.88 -5.13
N THR A 138 -22.06 7.77 -5.86
CA THR A 138 -22.57 8.34 -7.12
C THR A 138 -22.42 7.39 -8.31
N TYR A 139 -21.32 6.64 -8.39
CA TYR A 139 -20.95 5.78 -9.51
C TYR A 139 -20.55 4.36 -9.05
N PRO A 140 -21.42 3.63 -8.33
CA PRO A 140 -21.07 2.34 -7.73
C PRO A 140 -20.64 1.30 -8.76
N ALA A 141 -21.38 1.18 -9.87
CA ALA A 141 -21.08 0.21 -10.93
C ALA A 141 -19.75 0.50 -11.63
N GLN A 142 -19.47 1.78 -11.94
CA GLN A 142 -18.23 2.21 -12.59
C GLN A 142 -17.03 2.04 -11.66
N MET A 143 -17.16 2.41 -10.38
CA MET A 143 -16.09 2.23 -9.39
C MET A 143 -15.80 0.76 -9.12
N ASN A 144 -16.84 -0.08 -9.02
CA ASN A 144 -16.68 -1.53 -8.90
C ASN A 144 -16.01 -2.10 -10.16
N GLY A 145 -16.44 -1.71 -11.36
CA GLY A 145 -15.78 -2.08 -12.62
C GLY A 145 -14.30 -1.70 -12.64
N PHE A 146 -13.98 -0.45 -12.28
CA PHE A 146 -12.61 0.04 -12.17
C PHE A 146 -11.78 -0.82 -11.20
N PHE A 147 -12.26 -1.04 -9.97
CA PHE A 147 -11.57 -1.88 -8.99
C PHE A 147 -11.43 -3.33 -9.47
N PHE A 148 -12.45 -3.90 -10.09
CA PHE A 148 -12.39 -5.25 -10.66
C PHE A 148 -11.24 -5.36 -11.66
N GLY A 149 -11.12 -4.40 -12.58
CA GLY A 149 -10.02 -4.37 -13.55
C GLY A 149 -8.65 -4.24 -12.91
N LEU A 150 -8.50 -3.36 -11.91
CA LEU A 150 -7.25 -3.22 -11.16
C LEU A 150 -6.84 -4.53 -10.49
N ILE A 151 -7.76 -5.16 -9.76
CA ILE A 151 -7.52 -6.38 -8.99
C ILE A 151 -7.21 -7.56 -9.93
N LEU A 152 -7.98 -7.70 -11.01
CA LEU A 152 -7.77 -8.75 -12.01
C LEU A 152 -6.39 -8.63 -12.69
N MET A 153 -5.97 -7.42 -13.03
CA MET A 153 -4.63 -7.24 -13.58
C MET A 153 -3.54 -7.42 -12.50
N SER A 154 -3.82 -7.02 -11.26
CA SER A 154 -2.90 -7.17 -10.13
C SER A 154 -2.65 -8.64 -9.77
N THR A 155 -3.65 -9.53 -9.91
CA THR A 155 -3.48 -10.98 -9.73
C THR A 155 -2.41 -11.60 -10.61
N TRP A 156 -2.08 -10.95 -11.72
CA TRP A 156 -1.02 -11.40 -12.62
C TRP A 156 0.34 -11.48 -11.94
N VAL A 157 0.63 -10.58 -10.99
CA VAL A 157 1.92 -10.52 -10.28
C VAL A 157 2.15 -11.78 -9.42
N PRO A 158 1.32 -12.10 -8.41
CA PRO A 158 1.50 -13.31 -7.62
C PRO A 158 1.35 -14.58 -8.48
N TYR A 159 0.57 -14.54 -9.57
CA TYR A 159 0.48 -15.66 -10.50
C TYR A 159 1.80 -15.91 -11.27
N LYS A 160 2.54 -14.87 -11.65
CA LYS A 160 3.86 -15.01 -12.26
C LYS A 160 4.94 -15.44 -11.28
N LEU A 161 4.80 -15.09 -10.01
CA LEU A 161 5.69 -15.51 -8.93
C LEU A 161 5.50 -16.99 -8.51
N LEU A 162 4.51 -17.70 -9.07
CA LEU A 162 4.36 -19.15 -8.91
C LEU A 162 5.51 -19.89 -9.58
N GLU A 163 6.53 -20.24 -8.80
CA GLU A 163 7.65 -21.09 -9.23
C GLU A 163 7.20 -22.49 -9.67
N ARG A 164 6.10 -23.00 -9.11
CA ARG A 164 5.52 -24.31 -9.41
C ARG A 164 4.01 -24.19 -9.65
N LYS A 165 3.51 -24.94 -10.63
CA LYS A 165 2.10 -24.97 -11.04
C LYS A 165 1.57 -26.41 -11.06
N GLY A 166 1.82 -27.16 -10.00
CA GLY A 166 1.37 -28.53 -9.86
C GLY A 166 -0.10 -28.62 -9.45
N VAL A 167 -0.60 -29.85 -9.37
CA VAL A 167 -2.00 -30.13 -8.96
C VAL A 167 -2.30 -29.54 -7.57
N ARG A 168 -1.32 -29.59 -6.66
CA ARG A 168 -1.47 -29.06 -5.29
C ARG A 168 -1.70 -27.55 -5.28
N GLU A 169 -0.99 -26.80 -6.12
CA GLU A 169 -1.15 -25.35 -6.23
C GLU A 169 -2.49 -24.98 -6.89
N TRP A 170 -2.93 -25.74 -7.90
CA TRP A 170 -4.26 -25.55 -8.49
C TRP A 170 -5.39 -25.83 -7.50
N ILE A 171 -5.26 -26.89 -6.68
CA ILE A 171 -6.19 -27.16 -5.58
C ILE A 171 -6.18 -26.01 -4.57
N SER A 172 -5.00 -25.44 -4.25
CA SER A 172 -4.88 -24.28 -3.38
C SER A 172 -5.60 -23.05 -3.96
N ILE A 173 -5.38 -22.73 -5.25
CA ILE A 173 -6.09 -21.63 -5.93
C ILE A 173 -7.60 -21.86 -5.84
N ALA A 174 -8.09 -23.04 -6.23
CA ALA A 174 -9.51 -23.36 -6.23
C ALA A 174 -10.12 -23.26 -4.82
N PHE A 175 -9.45 -23.83 -3.81
CA PHE A 175 -9.89 -23.79 -2.43
C PHE A 175 -10.02 -22.35 -1.92
N PHE A 176 -8.98 -21.53 -2.09
CA PHE A 176 -9.00 -20.14 -1.60
C PHE A 176 -9.91 -19.23 -2.42
N LEU A 177 -10.11 -19.51 -3.71
CA LEU A 177 -11.12 -18.84 -4.54
C LEU A 177 -12.51 -19.12 -4.02
N ILE A 178 -12.86 -20.39 -3.82
CA ILE A 178 -14.17 -20.79 -3.30
C ILE A 178 -14.37 -20.19 -1.90
N LEU A 179 -13.37 -20.33 -1.02
CA LEU A 179 -13.40 -19.78 0.33
C LEU A 179 -13.65 -18.27 0.31
N ALA A 180 -12.87 -17.49 -0.43
CA ALA A 180 -13.06 -16.04 -0.52
C ALA A 180 -14.40 -15.68 -1.17
N PHE A 181 -14.82 -16.38 -2.22
CA PHE A 181 -16.09 -16.15 -2.91
C PHE A 181 -17.29 -16.33 -1.96
N PHE A 182 -17.26 -17.34 -1.08
CA PHE A 182 -18.30 -17.55 -0.07
C PHE A 182 -18.17 -16.56 1.10
N LEU A 183 -16.98 -16.36 1.67
CA LEU A 183 -16.77 -15.42 2.77
C LEU A 183 -17.19 -14.00 2.43
N VAL A 184 -16.93 -13.55 1.20
CA VAL A 184 -17.40 -12.26 0.69
C VAL A 184 -18.91 -12.26 0.50
N GLY A 185 -19.49 -13.36 0.00
CA GLY A 185 -20.92 -13.47 -0.24
C GLY A 185 -21.78 -13.50 1.03
N LEU A 186 -21.19 -13.86 2.18
CA LEU A 186 -21.85 -13.88 3.49
C LEU A 186 -21.90 -12.50 4.17
N GLN A 187 -21.22 -11.50 3.62
CA GLN A 187 -21.20 -10.16 4.20
C GLN A 187 -22.49 -9.41 3.87
N ASP A 188 -23.45 -9.44 4.78
CA ASP A 188 -24.63 -8.59 4.70
C ASP A 188 -24.33 -7.17 5.16
N ALA A 189 -25.10 -6.19 4.66
CA ALA A 189 -25.02 -4.79 5.06
C ALA A 189 -25.18 -4.57 6.58
N ASN A 190 -25.81 -5.53 7.27
CA ASN A 190 -26.06 -5.53 8.72
C ASN A 190 -24.99 -6.26 9.53
N THR A 191 -23.91 -6.75 8.92
CA THR A 191 -22.82 -7.41 9.66
C THR A 191 -22.26 -6.43 10.69
N PRO A 192 -22.33 -6.73 12.01
CA PRO A 192 -21.85 -5.83 13.04
C PRO A 192 -20.35 -5.55 12.80
N LYS A 193 -20.03 -4.29 12.49
CA LYS A 193 -18.64 -3.83 12.34
C LYS A 193 -18.05 -3.56 13.72
N GLY A 194 -17.99 -4.60 14.54
CA GLY A 194 -17.46 -4.51 15.89
C GLY A 194 -15.97 -4.11 15.87
N LEU A 195 -15.51 -3.48 16.95
CA LEU A 195 -14.11 -3.07 17.10
C LEU A 195 -13.13 -4.21 16.88
N LEU A 196 -13.47 -5.44 17.28
CA LEU A 196 -12.65 -6.62 17.03
C LEU A 196 -12.48 -6.90 15.52
N ALA A 197 -13.53 -6.77 14.72
CA ALA A 197 -13.45 -6.95 13.28
C ALA A 197 -12.57 -5.87 12.62
N ILE A 198 -12.69 -4.63 13.09
CA ILE A 198 -11.86 -3.49 12.64
C ILE A 198 -10.38 -3.71 13.00
N PHE A 199 -10.11 -4.14 14.24
CA PHE A 199 -8.77 -4.51 14.69
C PHE A 199 -8.16 -5.61 13.81
N CYS A 200 -8.88 -6.71 13.60
CA CYS A 200 -8.43 -7.81 12.75
C CYS A 200 -8.22 -7.37 11.29
N ALA A 201 -9.08 -6.51 10.77
CA ALA A 201 -8.94 -5.95 9.43
C ALA A 201 -7.66 -5.13 9.28
N GLY A 202 -7.33 -4.29 10.27
CA GLY A 202 -6.04 -3.57 10.31
C GLY A 202 -4.84 -4.52 10.36
N ALA A 203 -4.90 -5.54 11.20
CA ALA A 203 -3.84 -6.53 11.33
C ALA A 203 -3.61 -7.34 10.05
N ILE A 204 -4.66 -7.72 9.33
CA ILE A 204 -4.56 -8.47 8.06
C ILE A 204 -4.10 -7.55 6.92
N ALA A 205 -4.65 -6.34 6.84
CA ALA A 205 -4.36 -5.40 5.75
C ALA A 205 -2.88 -5.00 5.70
N ILE A 206 -2.25 -4.77 6.85
CA ILE A 206 -0.84 -4.39 6.89
C ILE A 206 0.08 -5.52 6.43
N CYS A 207 -0.31 -6.77 6.62
CA CYS A 207 0.48 -7.91 6.20
C CYS A 207 0.49 -8.08 4.68
N ALA A 208 -0.59 -7.68 4.00
CA ALA A 208 -0.61 -7.57 2.54
C ALA A 208 0.33 -6.49 2.01
N MET A 209 0.45 -5.34 2.69
CA MET A 209 1.30 -4.23 2.23
C MET A 209 2.81 -4.53 2.27
N ILE A 210 3.23 -5.58 2.99
CA ILE A 210 4.63 -6.02 3.05
C ILE A 210 5.04 -6.79 1.79
N LEU A 211 4.08 -7.38 1.08
CA LEU A 211 4.31 -8.15 -0.14
C LEU A 211 4.24 -7.25 -1.38
N PRO A 212 5.25 -7.26 -2.26
CA PRO A 212 5.16 -6.56 -3.53
C PRO A 212 4.04 -7.16 -4.38
N GLY A 213 3.14 -6.30 -4.87
CA GLY A 213 2.02 -6.69 -5.72
C GLY A 213 0.74 -7.15 -4.98
N VAL A 214 0.71 -7.12 -3.65
CA VAL A 214 -0.53 -7.35 -2.87
C VAL A 214 -0.90 -6.04 -2.16
N SER A 215 -2.13 -5.55 -2.37
CA SER A 215 -2.59 -4.27 -1.81
C SER A 215 -3.40 -4.50 -0.53
N GLY A 216 -3.07 -3.80 0.55
CA GLY A 216 -3.83 -3.86 1.81
C GLY A 216 -5.26 -3.34 1.67
N SER A 217 -5.47 -2.29 0.86
CA SER A 217 -6.80 -1.74 0.55
C SER A 217 -7.68 -2.73 -0.21
N TYR A 218 -7.07 -3.63 -0.99
CA TYR A 218 -7.79 -4.73 -1.61
C TYR A 218 -8.35 -5.72 -0.57
N LEU A 219 -7.54 -6.18 0.38
CA LEU A 219 -8.02 -7.07 1.44
C LEU A 219 -9.10 -6.38 2.31
N LEU A 220 -8.96 -5.08 2.60
CA LEU A 220 -9.99 -4.32 3.30
C LEU A 220 -11.31 -4.26 2.52
N LYS A 221 -11.25 -4.15 1.19
CA LYS A 221 -12.45 -4.14 0.33
C LYS A 221 -13.10 -5.52 0.31
N ALA A 222 -12.30 -6.58 0.19
CA ALA A 222 -12.76 -7.96 0.29
C ALA A 222 -13.44 -8.27 1.64
N MET A 223 -12.95 -7.68 2.73
CA MET A 223 -13.54 -7.83 4.07
C MET A 223 -14.73 -6.89 4.34
N GLY A 224 -15.16 -6.08 3.35
CA GLY A 224 -16.26 -5.12 3.51
C GLY A 224 -15.96 -3.95 4.47
N GLN A 225 -14.68 -3.78 4.82
CA GLN A 225 -14.23 -2.75 5.76
C GLN A 225 -13.73 -1.48 5.06
N TYR A 226 -13.36 -1.55 3.78
CA TYR A 226 -12.78 -0.42 3.04
C TYR A 226 -13.60 0.87 3.10
N GLU A 227 -14.87 0.82 2.68
CA GLU A 227 -15.76 2.00 2.72
C GLU A 227 -15.96 2.51 4.14
N TYR A 228 -16.10 1.59 5.10
CA TYR A 228 -16.31 1.94 6.49
C TYR A 228 -15.09 2.64 7.10
N ILE A 229 -13.88 2.17 6.84
CA ILE A 229 -12.65 2.81 7.30
C ILE A 229 -12.46 4.17 6.64
N LEU A 230 -12.71 4.32 5.33
CA LEU A 230 -12.61 5.63 4.67
C LEU A 230 -13.62 6.65 5.21
N THR A 231 -14.88 6.24 5.44
CA THR A 231 -15.89 7.10 6.04
C THR A 231 -15.53 7.47 7.48
N ASN A 232 -15.14 6.51 8.32
CA ASN A 232 -14.72 6.81 9.69
C ASN A 232 -13.44 7.66 9.72
N LEU A 233 -12.55 7.54 8.74
CA LEU A 233 -11.38 8.39 8.65
C LEU A 233 -11.78 9.83 8.34
N HIS A 234 -12.69 10.03 7.38
CA HIS A 234 -13.26 11.32 7.07
C HIS A 234 -13.93 11.96 8.31
N ASP A 235 -14.72 11.18 9.04
CA ASP A 235 -15.48 11.67 10.20
C ASP A 235 -14.57 11.89 11.43
N ALA A 236 -13.52 11.08 11.60
CA ALA A 236 -12.51 11.28 12.64
C ALA A 236 -11.71 12.57 12.40
N LEU A 237 -11.43 12.93 11.14
CA LEU A 237 -10.83 14.22 10.78
C LEU A 237 -11.75 15.40 11.08
N ALA A 238 -13.06 15.18 11.14
CA ALA A 238 -14.05 16.14 11.61
C ALA A 238 -14.25 16.11 13.14
N LEU A 239 -13.34 15.45 13.87
CA LEU A 239 -13.34 15.33 15.33
C LEU A 239 -14.57 14.59 15.91
N ASN A 240 -15.16 13.65 15.14
CA ASN A 240 -16.19 12.76 15.67
C ASN A 240 -15.59 11.68 16.59
N GLY A 241 -16.00 11.67 17.86
CA GLY A 241 -15.45 10.77 18.87
C GLY A 241 -15.65 9.28 18.57
N GLY A 242 -16.79 8.87 18.01
CA GLY A 242 -17.04 7.46 17.66
C GLY A 242 -16.13 6.99 16.53
N ALA A 243 -15.95 7.84 15.51
CA ALA A 243 -15.07 7.56 14.39
C ALA A 243 -13.58 7.50 14.80
N MET A 244 -13.16 8.35 15.75
CA MET A 244 -11.82 8.28 16.32
C MET A 244 -11.52 6.95 16.98
N VAL A 245 -12.46 6.39 17.77
CA VAL A 245 -12.28 5.08 18.40
C VAL A 245 -12.09 3.98 17.36
N THR A 246 -12.89 4.01 16.28
CA THR A 246 -12.75 3.09 15.15
C THR A 246 -11.36 3.17 14.52
N ILE A 247 -10.87 4.37 14.21
CA ILE A 247 -9.57 4.55 13.56
C ILE A 247 -8.42 4.19 14.50
N ILE A 248 -8.50 4.54 15.79
CA ILE A 248 -7.50 4.11 16.79
C ILE A 248 -7.45 2.59 16.87
N CYS A 249 -8.60 1.93 16.95
CA CYS A 249 -8.68 0.46 16.99
C CYS A 249 -8.06 -0.18 15.73
N PHE A 250 -8.35 0.39 14.56
CA PHE A 250 -7.75 -0.03 13.29
C PHE A 250 -6.22 0.12 13.29
N LEU A 251 -5.71 1.28 13.74
CA LEU A 251 -4.27 1.55 13.84
C LEU A 251 -3.57 0.62 14.84
N VAL A 252 -4.20 0.32 15.97
CA VAL A 252 -3.69 -0.67 16.95
C VAL A 252 -3.61 -2.05 16.30
N GLY A 253 -4.61 -2.42 15.48
CA GLY A 253 -4.58 -3.62 14.64
C GLY A 253 -3.38 -3.66 13.71
N ILE A 254 -3.09 -2.57 13.00
CA ILE A 254 -1.90 -2.44 12.13
C ILE A 254 -0.62 -2.67 12.92
N VAL A 255 -0.45 -2.01 14.07
CA VAL A 255 0.77 -2.14 14.90
C VAL A 255 0.96 -3.59 15.36
N VAL A 256 -0.10 -4.22 15.87
CA VAL A 256 -0.03 -5.62 16.32
C VAL A 256 0.21 -6.57 15.14
N GLY A 257 -0.44 -6.35 13.99
CA GLY A 257 -0.29 -7.17 12.78
C GLY A 257 1.13 -7.20 12.22
N ILE A 258 1.83 -6.07 12.22
CA ILE A 258 3.25 -5.99 11.83
C ILE A 258 4.12 -6.89 12.72
N THR A 259 3.82 -6.99 14.02
CA THR A 259 4.67 -7.75 14.96
C THR A 259 4.36 -9.25 14.99
N THR A 260 3.10 -9.64 14.78
CA THR A 260 2.63 -11.03 14.96
C THR A 260 2.37 -11.73 13.63
N PHE A 261 1.41 -11.23 12.84
CA PHE A 261 0.94 -11.88 11.62
C PHE A 261 1.94 -11.76 10.46
N ALA A 262 2.68 -10.66 10.38
CA ALA A 262 3.72 -10.49 9.37
C ALA A 262 4.78 -11.61 9.46
N ARG A 263 5.14 -12.06 10.67
CA ARG A 263 6.11 -13.16 10.85
C ARG A 263 5.59 -14.47 10.27
N VAL A 264 4.30 -14.78 10.48
CA VAL A 264 3.67 -16.01 9.97
C VAL A 264 3.64 -15.97 8.44
N LEU A 265 3.20 -14.85 7.86
CA LEU A 265 3.14 -14.71 6.40
C LEU A 265 4.54 -14.73 5.77
N SER A 266 5.51 -14.02 6.35
CA SER A 266 6.91 -14.08 5.92
C SER A 266 7.48 -15.50 6.01
N TRP A 267 7.15 -16.25 7.06
CA TRP A 267 7.54 -17.65 7.20
C TRP A 267 6.90 -18.53 6.12
N LEU A 268 5.62 -18.34 5.81
CA LEU A 268 4.92 -19.08 4.74
C LEU A 268 5.52 -18.80 3.36
N LEU A 269 5.82 -17.53 3.05
CA LEU A 269 6.46 -17.14 1.80
C LEU A 269 7.87 -17.73 1.65
N LYS A 270 8.63 -17.82 2.75
CA LYS A 270 9.98 -18.38 2.73
C LYS A 270 9.98 -19.91 2.61
N ASN A 271 9.08 -20.60 3.31
CA ASN A 271 9.11 -22.07 3.39
C ASN A 271 8.18 -22.76 2.38
N LYS A 272 7.09 -22.10 1.97
CA LYS A 272 6.07 -22.61 1.05
C LYS A 272 5.64 -21.53 0.02
N PRO A 273 6.56 -20.96 -0.77
CA PRO A 273 6.28 -19.85 -1.68
C PRO A 273 5.15 -20.19 -2.68
N ALA A 274 5.25 -21.33 -3.37
CA ALA A 274 4.26 -21.74 -4.37
C ALA A 274 2.84 -21.89 -3.79
N LEU A 275 2.70 -22.48 -2.60
CA LEU A 275 1.40 -22.61 -1.92
C LEU A 275 0.86 -21.28 -1.42
N THR A 276 1.75 -20.39 -0.98
CA THR A 276 1.35 -19.06 -0.49
C THR A 276 0.90 -18.17 -1.64
N PHE A 277 1.64 -18.13 -2.76
CA PHE A 277 1.22 -17.39 -3.95
C PHE A 277 -0.04 -17.96 -4.60
N SER A 278 -0.21 -19.28 -4.64
CA SER A 278 -1.47 -19.89 -5.12
C SER A 278 -2.66 -19.53 -4.23
N ALA A 279 -2.48 -19.54 -2.91
CA ALA A 279 -3.50 -19.08 -1.97
C ALA A 279 -3.85 -17.60 -2.20
N LEU A 280 -2.85 -16.73 -2.37
CA LEU A 280 -3.06 -15.31 -2.64
C LEU A 280 -3.82 -15.09 -3.97
N VAL A 281 -3.44 -15.79 -5.04
CA VAL A 281 -4.16 -15.72 -6.33
C VAL A 281 -5.62 -16.17 -6.15
N GLY A 282 -5.85 -17.30 -5.46
CA GLY A 282 -7.19 -17.79 -5.17
C GLY A 282 -8.02 -16.77 -4.38
N LEU A 283 -7.49 -16.25 -3.27
CA LEU A 283 -8.14 -15.21 -2.47
C LEU A 283 -8.47 -13.98 -3.31
N MET A 284 -7.53 -13.53 -4.15
CA MET A 284 -7.70 -12.35 -4.99
C MET A 284 -8.80 -12.53 -6.05
N LEU A 285 -8.83 -13.70 -6.70
CA LEU A 285 -9.86 -14.01 -7.70
C LEU A 285 -11.23 -14.22 -7.03
N GLY A 286 -11.29 -14.89 -5.89
CA GLY A 286 -12.55 -15.13 -5.17
C GLY A 286 -13.18 -13.85 -4.66
N ALA A 287 -12.38 -12.90 -4.16
CA ALA A 287 -12.89 -11.63 -3.68
C ALA A 287 -13.22 -10.61 -4.79
N LEU A 288 -12.96 -10.91 -6.07
CA LEU A 288 -13.53 -10.15 -7.20
C LEU A 288 -15.07 -10.10 -7.15
N ARG A 289 -15.71 -11.09 -6.49
CA ARG A 289 -17.15 -11.08 -6.19
C ARG A 289 -17.62 -9.77 -5.53
N SER A 290 -16.81 -9.22 -4.61
CA SER A 290 -17.15 -8.01 -3.84
C SER A 290 -17.21 -6.74 -4.70
N VAL A 291 -16.46 -6.73 -5.80
CA VAL A 291 -16.29 -5.58 -6.70
C VAL A 291 -16.87 -5.86 -8.08
N TRP A 292 -17.70 -6.90 -8.23
CA TRP A 292 -18.40 -7.13 -9.48
C TRP A 292 -19.29 -5.90 -9.80
N PRO A 293 -19.21 -5.31 -11.01
CA PRO A 293 -19.90 -4.05 -11.32
C PRO A 293 -21.42 -4.17 -11.31
N PHE A 294 -21.95 -5.36 -11.61
CA PHE A 294 -23.38 -5.60 -11.77
C PHE A 294 -23.94 -6.31 -10.54
N GLN A 295 -24.45 -5.53 -9.59
CA GLN A 295 -24.98 -6.05 -8.34
C GLN A 295 -26.48 -5.79 -8.22
N THR A 296 -27.21 -6.73 -7.63
CA THR A 296 -28.61 -6.52 -7.24
C THR A 296 -28.72 -5.51 -6.09
N ALA A 297 -29.93 -5.09 -5.74
CA ALA A 297 -30.18 -4.24 -4.56
C ALA A 297 -29.61 -4.82 -3.25
N GLN A 298 -29.44 -6.15 -3.16
CA GLN A 298 -28.84 -6.86 -2.03
C GLN A 298 -27.32 -7.05 -2.18
N LYS A 299 -26.66 -6.30 -3.07
CA LYS A 299 -25.23 -6.42 -3.39
C LYS A 299 -24.79 -7.81 -3.87
N MET A 300 -25.73 -8.61 -4.39
CA MET A 300 -25.41 -9.92 -4.95
C MET A 300 -24.98 -9.77 -6.42
N PRO A 301 -23.93 -10.46 -6.88
CA PRO A 301 -23.54 -10.42 -8.29
C PRO A 301 -24.67 -10.95 -9.17
N ALA A 302 -25.09 -10.19 -10.17
CA ALA A 302 -26.07 -10.59 -11.17
C ALA A 302 -25.72 -10.00 -12.52
N MET A 303 -26.02 -10.70 -13.60
CA MET A 303 -25.88 -10.11 -14.94
C MET A 303 -27.00 -9.08 -15.17
N PRO A 304 -26.70 -7.96 -15.85
CA PRO A 304 -27.72 -6.99 -16.18
C PRO A 304 -28.71 -7.61 -17.18
N ALA A 305 -30.01 -7.41 -16.95
CA ALA A 305 -31.05 -7.87 -17.87
C ALA A 305 -31.07 -7.06 -19.18
N GLN A 306 -30.57 -5.83 -19.14
CA GLN A 306 -30.48 -4.91 -20.28
C GLN A 306 -29.14 -4.18 -20.23
N TRP A 307 -28.58 -3.90 -21.39
CA TRP A 307 -27.32 -3.18 -21.52
C TRP A 307 -27.60 -1.71 -21.81
N GLY A 308 -27.29 -0.84 -20.85
CA GLY A 308 -27.40 0.60 -20.97
C GLY A 308 -26.03 1.29 -20.88
N ALA A 309 -26.08 2.63 -20.75
CA ALA A 309 -24.87 3.44 -20.66
C ALA A 309 -24.03 3.10 -19.42
N THR A 310 -24.68 2.80 -18.28
CA THR A 310 -24.01 2.45 -17.02
C THR A 310 -23.18 1.17 -17.17
N GLU A 311 -23.75 0.16 -17.84
CA GLU A 311 -23.10 -1.12 -18.02
C GLU A 311 -21.86 -0.97 -18.90
N ILE A 312 -21.99 -0.26 -20.03
CA ILE A 312 -20.87 0.03 -20.94
C ILE A 312 -19.79 0.85 -20.21
N GLN A 313 -20.17 1.89 -19.48
CA GLN A 313 -19.23 2.70 -18.71
C GLN A 313 -18.48 1.89 -17.65
N SER A 314 -19.14 0.92 -17.00
CA SER A 314 -18.48 0.06 -16.03
C SER A 314 -17.47 -0.90 -16.65
N LEU A 315 -17.74 -1.41 -17.87
CA LEU A 315 -16.78 -2.21 -18.62
C LEU A 315 -15.60 -1.36 -19.11
N VAL A 316 -15.86 -0.13 -19.57
CA VAL A 316 -14.80 0.82 -19.91
C VAL A 316 -13.94 1.12 -18.68
N ALA A 317 -14.56 1.38 -17.53
CA ALA A 317 -13.85 1.61 -16.27
C ALA A 317 -13.00 0.39 -15.88
N MET A 318 -13.52 -0.83 -16.08
CA MET A 318 -12.76 -2.08 -15.89
C MET A 318 -11.53 -2.14 -16.80
N GLY A 319 -11.69 -1.86 -18.09
CA GLY A 319 -10.58 -1.79 -19.04
C GLY A 319 -9.53 -0.75 -18.63
N ILE A 320 -9.96 0.44 -18.21
CA ILE A 320 -9.07 1.50 -17.70
C ILE A 320 -8.29 1.01 -16.47
N GLY A 321 -8.95 0.34 -15.53
CA GLY A 321 -8.30 -0.26 -14.35
C GLY A 321 -7.22 -1.27 -14.76
N MET A 322 -7.54 -2.19 -15.67
CA MET A 322 -6.55 -3.16 -16.16
C MET A 322 -5.36 -2.47 -16.83
N CYS A 323 -5.61 -1.50 -17.70
CA CYS A 323 -4.57 -0.74 -18.39
C CYS A 323 -3.68 0.03 -17.41
N LEU A 324 -4.25 0.63 -16.35
CA LEU A 324 -3.50 1.38 -15.35
C LEU A 324 -2.50 0.48 -14.62
N VAL A 325 -2.94 -0.66 -14.10
CA VAL A 325 -2.03 -1.61 -13.42
C VAL A 325 -1.05 -2.21 -14.42
N GLY A 326 -1.49 -2.56 -15.62
CA GLY A 326 -0.59 -3.06 -16.67
C GLY A 326 0.53 -2.08 -17.00
N LEU A 327 0.21 -0.80 -17.14
CA LEU A 327 1.19 0.27 -17.36
C LEU A 327 2.14 0.43 -16.17
N LEU A 328 1.61 0.44 -14.93
CA LEU A 328 2.44 0.53 -13.72
C LEU A 328 3.41 -0.63 -13.63
N LEU A 329 2.97 -1.86 -13.89
CA LEU A 329 3.83 -3.04 -13.89
C LEU A 329 4.89 -2.97 -15.00
N TYR A 330 4.52 -2.54 -16.20
CA TYR A 330 5.44 -2.37 -17.32
C TYR A 330 6.53 -1.34 -17.01
N VAL A 331 6.14 -0.16 -16.49
CA VAL A 331 7.09 0.90 -16.11
C VAL A 331 7.97 0.46 -14.95
N GLY A 332 7.39 -0.21 -13.95
CA GLY A 332 8.13 -0.73 -12.79
C GLY A 332 9.23 -1.71 -13.19
N GLN A 333 8.92 -2.68 -14.05
CA GLN A 333 9.90 -3.64 -14.57
C GLN A 333 11.02 -2.97 -15.37
N LYS A 334 10.68 -1.96 -16.19
CA LYS A 334 11.70 -1.20 -16.93
C LYS A 334 12.63 -0.43 -16.01
N SER A 335 12.11 0.16 -14.93
CA SER A 335 12.88 0.89 -13.92
C SER A 335 13.85 -0.02 -13.16
N GLU A 336 13.41 -1.23 -12.82
CA GLU A 336 14.23 -2.23 -12.12
C GLU A 336 15.43 -2.69 -12.97
N ASN A 337 15.20 -2.94 -14.27
CA ASN A 337 16.26 -3.32 -15.21
C ASN A 337 17.30 -2.19 -15.43
N HIS A 338 16.91 -0.92 -15.35
CA HIS A 338 17.85 0.21 -15.47
C HIS A 338 18.64 0.48 -14.18
N SER A 339 18.13 0.04 -13.03
CA SER A 339 18.80 0.19 -11.73
C SER A 339 19.84 -0.91 -11.48
N SER A 340 19.92 -1.91 -12.36
CA SER A 340 20.76 -3.11 -12.23
C SER A 340 21.86 -3.24 -13.32
N PRO A 341 22.76 -2.26 -13.50
CA PRO A 341 24.12 -2.55 -13.94
C PRO A 341 25.09 -2.41 -12.76
N ILE A 342 26.10 -3.27 -12.69
CA ILE A 342 27.23 -3.31 -11.72
C ILE A 342 27.03 -4.30 -10.55
N HIS A 343 27.27 -5.58 -10.82
CA HIS A 343 28.42 -6.31 -10.29
C HIS A 343 28.47 -7.72 -10.91
N GLU A 344 28.86 -7.79 -12.18
CA GLU A 344 29.43 -9.01 -12.77
C GLU A 344 30.83 -8.61 -13.28
N ASN A 345 31.73 -8.37 -12.33
CA ASN A 345 33.17 -8.36 -12.53
C ASN A 345 33.84 -8.25 -11.15
N ASN A 346 34.26 -9.38 -10.61
CA ASN A 346 35.67 -9.66 -10.32
C ASN A 346 35.82 -11.02 -9.64
N SER A 347 36.58 -11.87 -10.34
CA SER A 347 37.34 -13.05 -9.89
C SER A 347 36.60 -14.20 -9.21
#